data_AF-M4FF52-F1
#
_entry.id   AF-M4FF52-F1
#
_cell.length_a   1.000
_cell.length_b   1.000
_cell.length_c   1.000
_cell.angle_alpha   90.00
_cell.angle_beta   90.00
_cell.angle_gamma   90.00
#
_symmetry.space_group_name_H-M   'P 1'
#
loop_
_entity.id
_entity.type
_entity.pdbx_description
1 polymer ?
#
loop_
_entity_poly.entity_id
_entity_poly.type
_entity_poly.pdbx_seq_one_letter_code
_entity_poly.pdbx_strand_id
1 'polypeptide(L)'
;MDQPYDILEPQQEKSDFHSLPSRGPGDVADENDCEPVDDFVLMKTAHTNKHTGEIDDGVVRDVISLIETQKEDEETRLSQLQTDLDAASTASTHLSRIRINEIVESAYVDPEGLMDQLKDKDDRIAALEQKMADQEAGWEAKRQQNEQMMEMMNRMYPNEQFP
;
A
#
# COMPACT_ATOMS: atom_id res chain seq x y z
N MET A 1 -8.89 -58.92 -7.47
CA MET A 1 -10.24 -59.52 -7.41
C MET A 1 -10.85 -59.12 -6.06
N ASP A 2 -11.09 -57.84 -5.80
CA ASP A 2 -12.16 -56.97 -6.35
C ASP A 2 -13.55 -57.53 -6.08
N GLN A 3 -14.36 -56.84 -5.29
CA GLN A 3 -15.56 -56.15 -5.83
C GLN A 3 -16.03 -55.02 -4.89
N PRO A 4 -16.46 -53.86 -5.45
CA PRO A 4 -16.94 -52.65 -4.76
C PRO A 4 -18.46 -52.66 -4.49
N TYR A 5 -18.94 -51.73 -3.67
CA TYR A 5 -20.34 -51.54 -3.30
C TYR A 5 -21.07 -50.55 -4.23
N ASP A 6 -22.22 -50.97 -4.78
CA ASP A 6 -23.15 -50.10 -5.53
C ASP A 6 -24.51 -49.96 -4.79
N ILE A 7 -24.82 -48.71 -4.45
CA ILE A 7 -26.06 -47.91 -4.68
C ILE A 7 -27.43 -48.60 -4.50
N LEU A 8 -28.35 -47.93 -3.76
CA LEU A 8 -29.75 -47.69 -4.16
C LEU A 8 -30.46 -46.69 -3.22
N GLU A 9 -31.02 -45.64 -3.82
CA GLU A 9 -31.82 -44.56 -3.23
C GLU A 9 -33.09 -45.03 -2.52
N PRO A 10 -33.63 -44.25 -1.55
CA PRO A 10 -35.05 -44.19 -1.30
C PRO A 10 -35.67 -42.88 -1.81
N GLN A 11 -36.77 -43.08 -2.50
CA GLN A 11 -37.64 -42.14 -3.17
C GLN A 11 -38.40 -41.19 -2.22
N GLN A 12 -38.65 -39.99 -2.77
CA GLN A 12 -39.51 -38.87 -2.38
C GLN A 12 -40.71 -39.16 -1.46
N GLU A 13 -40.88 -38.32 -0.43
CA GLU A 13 -42.21 -37.98 0.11
C GLU A 13 -42.40 -36.46 0.12
N LYS A 14 -43.60 -36.08 -0.33
CA LYS A 14 -44.01 -34.77 -0.84
C LYS A 14 -44.14 -33.72 0.26
N SER A 15 -43.51 -32.56 0.08
CA SER A 15 -43.88 -31.34 0.81
C SER A 15 -44.61 -30.39 -0.13
N ASP A 16 -45.84 -30.05 0.21
CA ASP A 16 -46.73 -29.18 -0.57
C ASP A 16 -46.14 -27.76 -0.74
N PHE A 17 -45.54 -27.50 -1.90
CA PHE A 17 -45.18 -26.14 -2.31
C PHE A 17 -46.46 -25.40 -2.68
N HIS A 18 -46.91 -24.49 -1.81
CA HIS A 18 -47.70 -23.34 -2.25
C HIS A 18 -46.81 -22.47 -3.13
N SER A 19 -47.24 -22.22 -4.37
CA SER A 19 -46.58 -21.33 -5.33
C SER A 19 -46.24 -19.99 -4.70
N LEU A 20 -44.95 -19.75 -4.45
CA LEU A 20 -44.42 -18.41 -4.28
C LEU A 20 -44.27 -17.79 -5.69
N PRO A 21 -44.61 -16.50 -5.87
CA PRO A 21 -44.45 -15.84 -7.16
C PRO A 21 -42.96 -15.84 -7.53
N SER A 22 -42.63 -16.25 -8.76
CA SER A 22 -41.28 -16.13 -9.31
C SER A 22 -40.83 -14.68 -9.27
N ARG A 23 -40.08 -14.31 -8.23
CA ARG A 23 -39.38 -13.03 -8.13
C ARG A 23 -38.19 -13.12 -9.08
N GLY A 24 -38.21 -12.30 -10.13
CA GLY A 24 -37.16 -12.24 -11.15
C GLY A 24 -35.80 -11.84 -10.56
N PRO A 25 -34.73 -11.87 -11.37
CA PRO A 25 -33.39 -11.47 -10.95
C PRO A 25 -33.35 -9.93 -10.83
N GLY A 26 -33.74 -9.44 -9.67
CA GLY A 26 -33.76 -8.03 -9.32
C GLY A 26 -34.25 -7.91 -7.89
N ASP A 27 -33.48 -7.21 -7.05
CA ASP A 27 -33.82 -6.81 -5.68
C ASP A 27 -33.49 -7.84 -4.58
N VAL A 28 -32.20 -8.06 -4.33
CA VAL A 28 -31.59 -8.15 -2.98
C VAL A 28 -30.10 -7.79 -3.06
N ALA A 29 -29.81 -6.55 -3.44
CA ALA A 29 -28.48 -5.97 -3.27
C ALA A 29 -28.66 -4.47 -3.04
N ASP A 30 -29.40 -4.13 -2.01
CA ASP A 30 -29.40 -2.81 -1.41
C ASP A 30 -29.68 -3.02 0.08
N GLU A 31 -29.09 -2.21 0.95
CA GLU A 31 -28.98 -2.39 2.42
C GLU A 31 -27.74 -3.17 2.92
N ASN A 32 -26.57 -2.84 2.39
CA ASN A 32 -25.45 -2.64 3.32
C ASN A 32 -25.00 -1.20 3.12
N ASP A 33 -25.71 -0.27 3.77
CA ASP A 33 -25.25 1.11 3.90
C ASP A 33 -23.79 1.03 4.32
N CYS A 34 -22.90 1.61 3.50
CA CYS A 34 -21.45 1.41 3.49
C CYS A 34 -20.71 1.90 4.77
N GLU A 35 -21.35 1.86 5.93
CA GLU A 35 -20.71 2.06 7.21
C GLU A 35 -19.83 0.83 7.53
N PRO A 36 -18.53 1.04 7.82
CA PRO A 36 -17.67 -0.05 8.23
C PRO A 36 -18.24 -0.66 9.52
N VAL A 37 -18.38 -1.98 9.54
CA VAL A 37 -18.80 -2.71 10.75
C VAL A 37 -17.76 -2.46 11.84
N ASP A 38 -18.20 -1.94 12.98
CA ASP A 38 -17.37 -1.81 14.17
C ASP A 38 -17.24 -3.20 14.83
N ASP A 39 -16.11 -3.86 14.56
CA ASP A 39 -15.81 -5.21 15.07
C ASP A 39 -15.83 -5.27 16.61
N PHE A 40 -15.50 -4.18 17.30
CA PHE A 40 -15.53 -4.12 18.75
C PHE A 40 -16.97 -4.10 19.30
N VAL A 41 -17.84 -3.30 18.68
CA VAL A 41 -19.28 -3.29 19.01
C VAL A 41 -19.93 -4.62 18.64
N LEU A 42 -19.57 -5.20 17.50
CA LEU A 42 -20.06 -6.52 17.08
C LEU A 42 -19.64 -7.61 18.08
N MET A 43 -18.38 -7.62 18.50
CA MET A 43 -17.88 -8.56 19.50
C MET A 43 -18.61 -8.40 20.85
N LYS A 44 -18.84 -7.16 21.31
CA LYS A 44 -19.58 -6.87 22.55
C LYS A 44 -21.02 -7.37 22.46
N THR A 45 -21.71 -7.07 21.37
CA THR A 45 -23.13 -7.43 21.19
C THR A 45 -23.34 -8.93 20.98
N ALA A 46 -22.43 -9.62 20.28
CA ALA A 46 -22.52 -11.05 20.03
C ALA A 46 -22.45 -11.90 21.31
N HIS A 47 -21.69 -11.44 22.31
CA HIS A 47 -21.49 -12.12 23.60
C HIS A 47 -22.33 -11.51 24.73
N THR A 48 -23.25 -10.61 24.42
CA THR A 48 -24.15 -10.02 25.41
C THR A 48 -25.43 -10.83 25.51
N ASN A 49 -25.77 -11.27 26.72
CA ASN A 49 -27.02 -11.96 26.98
C ASN A 49 -28.20 -10.97 26.90
N LYS A 50 -29.16 -11.24 26.00
CA LYS A 50 -30.32 -10.36 25.75
C LYS A 50 -31.25 -10.19 26.96
N HIS A 51 -31.21 -11.10 27.93
CA HIS A 51 -32.05 -11.06 29.13
C HIS A 51 -31.40 -10.31 30.29
N THR A 52 -30.07 -10.33 30.41
CA THR A 52 -29.35 -9.68 31.51
C THR A 52 -28.63 -8.39 31.08
N GLY A 53 -28.33 -8.23 29.78
CA GLY A 53 -27.55 -7.11 29.25
C GLY A 53 -26.05 -7.20 29.55
N GLU A 54 -25.59 -8.32 30.13
CA GLU A 54 -24.19 -8.54 30.49
C GLU A 54 -23.49 -9.46 29.50
N ILE A 55 -22.17 -9.30 29.39
CA ILE A 55 -21.32 -10.19 28.59
C ILE A 55 -21.19 -11.53 29.34
N ASP A 56 -21.66 -12.62 28.76
CA ASP A 56 -21.69 -13.94 29.39
C ASP A 56 -20.34 -14.67 29.34
N ASP A 57 -19.57 -14.45 28.27
CA ASP A 57 -18.21 -14.95 28.10
C ASP A 57 -17.22 -14.15 28.97
N GLY A 58 -16.62 -14.82 29.95
CA GLY A 58 -15.66 -14.20 30.86
C GLY A 58 -14.40 -13.67 30.17
N VAL A 59 -13.90 -14.33 29.13
CA VAL A 59 -12.72 -13.88 28.37
C VAL A 59 -13.05 -12.63 27.57
N VAL A 60 -14.21 -12.63 26.90
CA VAL A 60 -14.66 -11.48 26.12
C VAL A 60 -14.93 -10.28 27.03
N ARG A 61 -15.46 -10.50 28.24
CA ARG A 61 -15.64 -9.46 29.26
C ARG A 61 -14.31 -8.81 29.66
N ASP A 62 -13.29 -9.62 29.95
CA ASP A 62 -11.96 -9.13 30.34
C ASP A 62 -11.28 -8.36 29.19
N VAL A 63 -11.39 -8.89 27.96
CA VAL A 63 -10.85 -8.23 26.76
C VAL A 63 -11.55 -6.88 26.50
N ILE A 64 -12.87 -6.82 26.61
CA ILE A 64 -13.63 -5.58 26.43
C ILE A 64 -13.24 -4.56 27.50
N SER A 65 -13.14 -4.98 28.76
CA SER A 65 -12.70 -4.10 29.84
C SER A 65 -11.29 -3.56 29.63
N LEU A 66 -10.36 -4.40 29.14
CA LEU A 66 -8.99 -3.97 28.81
C LEU A 66 -8.98 -2.93 27.69
N ILE A 67 -9.72 -3.18 26.60
CA ILE A 67 -9.81 -2.26 25.46
C ILE A 67 -10.44 -0.93 25.89
N GLU A 68 -11.51 -0.95 26.68
CA GLU A 68 -12.15 0.27 27.19
C GLU A 68 -11.17 1.08 28.06
N THR A 69 -10.43 0.40 28.95
CA THR A 69 -9.42 1.04 29.81
C THR A 69 -8.27 1.64 28.99
N GLN A 70 -7.76 0.90 27.99
CA GLN A 70 -6.68 1.37 27.12
C GLN A 70 -7.12 2.54 26.26
N LYS A 71 -8.35 2.50 25.74
CA LYS A 71 -8.92 3.60 24.95
C LYS A 71 -9.02 4.88 25.76
N GLU A 72 -9.47 4.80 27.02
CA GLU A 72 -9.54 5.97 27.91
C GLU A 72 -8.15 6.52 28.25
N ASP A 73 -7.16 5.67 28.54
CA ASP A 73 -5.76 6.10 28.74
C ASP A 73 -5.20 6.80 27.48
N GLU A 74 -5.46 6.25 26.31
CA GLU A 74 -5.00 6.85 25.06
C GLU A 74 -5.72 8.17 24.76
N GLU A 75 -7.03 8.26 24.98
CA GLU A 75 -7.81 9.48 24.82
C GLU A 75 -7.35 10.60 25.76
N THR A 76 -7.05 10.26 27.02
CA THR A 76 -6.48 11.22 27.98
C THR A 76 -5.07 11.65 27.59
N ARG A 77 -4.23 10.73 27.10
CA ARG A 77 -2.89 11.05 26.59
C ARG A 77 -2.95 11.93 25.33
N LEU A 78 -3.86 11.66 24.39
CA LEU A 78 -4.07 12.49 23.20
C LEU A 78 -4.60 13.87 23.58
N SER A 79 -5.53 13.97 24.54
CA SER A 79 -6.03 15.24 25.06
C SER A 79 -4.94 16.06 25.75
N GLN A 80 -4.05 15.41 26.50
CA GLN A 80 -2.90 16.05 27.11
C GLN A 80 -1.90 16.53 26.06
N LEU A 81 -1.59 15.72 25.03
CA LEU A 81 -0.73 16.13 23.92
C LEU A 81 -1.32 17.29 23.12
N GLN A 82 -2.64 17.31 22.93
CA GLN A 82 -3.34 18.43 22.30
C GLN A 82 -3.26 19.69 23.18
N THR A 83 -3.44 19.56 24.49
CA THR A 83 -3.29 20.67 25.45
C THR A 83 -1.85 21.20 25.47
N ASP A 84 -0.85 20.33 25.41
CA ASP A 84 0.57 20.71 25.37
C ASP A 84 0.93 21.37 24.03
N LEU A 85 0.33 20.92 22.92
CA LEU A 85 0.49 21.53 21.60
C LEU A 85 -0.21 22.90 21.53
N ASP A 86 -1.39 23.05 22.13
CA ASP A 86 -2.12 24.32 22.21
C ASP A 86 -1.45 25.30 23.19
N ALA A 87 -0.84 24.80 24.27
CA ALA A 87 0.03 25.56 25.15
C ALA A 87 1.32 25.99 24.43
N ALA A 88 1.91 25.13 23.59
CA ALA A 88 3.01 25.50 22.70
C ALA A 88 2.54 26.43 21.56
N SER A 89 1.26 26.39 21.19
CA SER A 89 0.60 27.23 20.19
C SER A 89 0.01 28.52 20.76
N THR A 90 0.51 28.98 21.91
CA THR A 90 0.53 30.42 22.23
C THR A 90 1.86 31.08 21.87
N ALA A 91 2.87 30.33 21.44
CA ALA A 91 4.13 30.88 20.91
C ALA A 91 4.11 31.12 19.39
N SER A 92 3.04 30.70 18.70
CA SER A 92 2.89 30.82 17.25
C SER A 92 1.88 31.93 16.91
N THR A 93 2.40 33.16 16.74
CA THR A 93 1.86 34.28 15.92
C THR A 93 2.54 35.63 16.23
N HIS A 94 3.47 35.69 17.18
CA HIS A 94 4.25 36.91 17.46
C HIS A 94 5.75 36.65 17.57
N LEU A 95 6.35 36.15 16.48
CA LEU A 95 7.79 36.31 16.35
C LEU A 95 8.08 37.80 16.27
N SER A 96 8.87 38.32 17.21
CA SER A 96 9.38 39.68 17.13
C SER A 96 10.06 39.88 15.77
N ARG A 97 9.96 41.09 15.21
CA ARG A 97 10.64 41.45 13.95
C ARG A 97 12.14 41.10 13.98
N ILE A 98 12.74 41.13 15.18
CA ILE A 98 14.14 40.71 15.42
C ILE A 98 14.32 39.20 15.17
N ARG A 99 13.44 38.35 15.74
CA ARG A 99 13.50 36.90 15.58
C ARG A 99 13.16 36.47 14.15
N ILE A 100 12.29 37.21 13.48
CA ILE A 100 12.02 37.03 12.03
C ILE A 100 13.27 37.33 11.22
N ASN A 101 13.97 38.44 11.49
CA ASN A 101 15.19 38.79 10.78
C ASN A 101 16.32 37.77 11.00
N GLU A 102 16.48 37.26 12.22
CA GLU A 102 17.47 36.23 12.54
C GLU A 102 17.24 34.93 11.76
N ILE A 103 15.97 34.52 11.58
CA ILE A 103 15.61 33.36 10.76
C ILE A 103 15.92 33.62 9.28
N VAL A 104 15.61 34.81 8.77
CA VAL A 104 15.86 35.18 7.37
C VAL A 104 17.35 35.27 7.07
N GLU A 105 18.15 35.84 7.98
CA GLU A 105 19.61 35.95 7.84
C GLU A 105 20.30 34.58 7.95
N SER A 106 19.84 33.70 8.84
CA SER A 106 20.36 32.33 8.97
C SER A 106 20.03 31.45 7.76
N ALA A 107 18.87 31.67 7.14
CA ALA A 107 18.46 30.94 5.93
C ALA A 107 19.03 31.54 4.63
N TYR A 108 19.81 32.62 4.71
CA TYR A 108 20.37 33.27 3.53
C TYR A 108 21.52 32.44 2.97
N VAL A 109 21.23 31.68 1.91
CA VAL A 109 22.24 30.99 1.12
C VAL A 109 22.70 31.92 0.00
N ASP A 110 24.02 32.09 -0.13
CA ASP A 110 24.63 32.91 -1.19
C ASP A 110 24.22 32.41 -2.59
N PRO A 111 23.46 33.20 -3.37
CA PRO A 111 23.02 32.80 -4.70
C PRO A 111 24.18 32.58 -5.68
N GLU A 112 25.27 33.32 -5.52
CA GLU A 112 26.42 33.25 -6.42
C GLU A 112 27.21 31.95 -6.20
N GLY A 113 27.47 31.59 -4.94
CA GLY A 113 28.08 30.31 -4.58
C GLY A 113 27.24 29.09 -5.00
N LEU A 114 25.91 29.20 -5.02
CA LEU A 114 25.04 28.16 -5.58
C LEU A 114 25.17 28.05 -7.10
N MET A 115 25.29 29.18 -7.81
CA MET A 115 25.46 29.20 -9.26
C MET A 115 26.80 28.57 -9.66
N ASP A 116 27.89 28.87 -8.94
CA ASP A 116 29.20 28.27 -9.20
C ASP A 116 29.21 26.77 -8.95
N GLN A 117 28.53 26.30 -7.89
CA GLN A 117 28.37 24.86 -7.65
C GLN A 117 27.53 24.16 -8.73
N LEU A 118 26.54 24.86 -9.29
CA LEU A 118 25.73 24.31 -10.37
C LEU A 118 26.57 24.14 -11.65
N LYS A 119 27.41 25.13 -11.99
CA LYS A 119 28.33 25.04 -13.13
C LYS A 119 29.33 23.89 -12.98
N ASP A 120 29.93 23.71 -11.80
CA ASP A 120 30.84 22.57 -11.54
C ASP A 120 30.13 21.22 -11.77
N LYS A 121 28.86 21.11 -11.34
CA LYS A 121 28.05 19.91 -11.59
C LYS A 121 27.77 19.71 -13.08
N ASP A 122 27.46 20.77 -13.81
CA ASP A 122 27.21 20.71 -15.26
C ASP A 122 28.47 20.27 -16.03
N ASP A 123 29.63 20.82 -15.69
CA ASP A 123 30.91 20.41 -16.28
C ASP A 123 31.24 18.94 -16.02
N ARG A 124 30.94 18.47 -14.79
CA ARG A 124 31.12 17.05 -14.42
C ARG A 124 30.16 16.13 -15.16
N ILE A 125 28.93 16.57 -15.43
CA ILE A 125 27.97 15.81 -16.26
C ILE A 125 28.49 15.69 -17.68
N ALA A 126 28.91 16.80 -18.31
CA ALA A 126 29.45 16.80 -19.67
C ALA A 126 30.66 15.87 -19.82
N ALA A 127 31.57 15.86 -18.84
CA ALA A 127 32.72 14.96 -18.84
C ALA A 127 32.33 13.47 -18.74
N LEU A 128 31.29 13.15 -17.96
CA LEU A 128 30.79 11.78 -17.85
C LEU A 128 30.08 11.32 -19.11
N GLU A 129 29.28 12.18 -19.74
CA GLU A 129 28.61 11.91 -21.01
C GLU A 129 29.62 11.62 -22.12
N GLN A 130 30.69 12.43 -22.22
CA GLN A 130 31.76 12.17 -23.18
C GLN A 130 32.42 10.81 -22.96
N LYS A 131 32.71 10.45 -21.71
CA LYS A 131 33.31 9.16 -21.39
C LYS A 131 32.40 7.98 -21.75
N MET A 132 31.09 8.13 -21.60
CA MET A 132 30.13 7.11 -22.05
C MET A 132 30.11 7.00 -23.57
N ALA A 133 30.11 8.12 -24.28
CA ALA A 133 30.14 8.14 -25.75
C ALA A 133 31.41 7.49 -26.31
N ASP A 134 32.57 7.80 -25.72
CA ASP A 134 33.85 7.19 -26.12
C ASP A 134 33.86 5.68 -25.87
N GLN A 135 33.28 5.25 -24.74
CA GLN A 135 33.15 3.83 -24.42
C GLN A 135 32.20 3.12 -25.38
N GLU A 136 31.05 3.72 -25.70
CA GLU A 136 30.08 3.19 -26.65
C GLU A 136 30.69 3.03 -28.04
N ALA A 137 31.40 4.04 -28.54
CA ALA A 137 32.13 3.96 -29.79
C ALA A 137 33.17 2.82 -29.79
N GLY A 138 33.84 2.59 -28.67
CA GLY A 138 34.76 1.47 -28.49
C GLY A 138 34.08 0.10 -28.57
N TRP A 139 32.93 -0.07 -27.92
CA TRP A 139 32.16 -1.32 -27.99
C TRP A 139 31.50 -1.53 -29.35
N GLU A 140 31.02 -0.46 -29.99
CA GLU A 140 30.39 -0.50 -31.29
C GLU A 140 31.41 -0.86 -32.39
N ALA A 141 32.60 -0.28 -32.37
CA ALA A 141 33.69 -0.68 -33.25
C ALA A 141 34.05 -2.17 -33.08
N LYS A 142 34.06 -2.66 -31.84
CA LYS A 142 34.31 -4.08 -31.57
C LYS A 142 33.17 -4.99 -32.06
N ARG A 143 31.92 -4.58 -31.86
CA ARG A 143 30.73 -5.28 -32.36
C ARG A 143 30.76 -5.34 -33.89
N GLN A 144 31.00 -4.22 -34.55
CA GLN A 144 31.07 -4.13 -36.00
C GLN A 144 32.19 -5.02 -36.57
N GLN A 145 33.36 -5.05 -35.92
CA GLN A 145 34.44 -5.98 -36.31
C GLN A 145 33.97 -7.44 -36.22
N ASN A 146 33.27 -7.80 -35.15
CA ASN A 146 32.78 -9.16 -34.95
C ASN A 146 31.69 -9.53 -35.97
N GLU A 147 30.80 -8.61 -36.31
CA GLU A 147 29.80 -8.76 -37.36
C GLU A 147 30.45 -8.96 -38.73
N GLN A 148 31.48 -8.17 -39.06
CA GLN A 148 32.24 -8.35 -40.31
C GLN A 148 32.89 -9.73 -40.39
N MET A 149 33.44 -10.24 -39.28
CA MET A 149 33.98 -11.60 -39.24
C MET A 149 32.90 -12.66 -39.44
N MET A 150 31.74 -12.48 -38.80
CA MET A 150 30.59 -13.38 -38.98
C MET A 150 30.08 -13.35 -40.42
N GLU A 151 29.99 -12.18 -41.05
CA GLU A 151 29.62 -12.05 -42.45
C GLU A 151 30.61 -12.71 -43.41
N MET A 152 31.91 -12.52 -43.20
CA MET A 152 32.93 -13.21 -44.00
C MET A 152 32.80 -14.72 -43.89
N MET A 153 32.59 -15.23 -42.67
CA MET A 153 32.35 -16.66 -42.44
C MET A 153 31.09 -17.14 -43.17
N ASN A 154 30.00 -16.38 -43.09
CA ASN A 154 28.72 -16.70 -43.73
C ASN A 154 28.78 -16.64 -45.27
N ARG A 155 29.66 -15.82 -45.85
CA ARG A 155 29.89 -15.77 -47.31
C ARG A 155 30.81 -16.88 -47.80
N MET A 156 31.77 -17.31 -47.00
CA MET A 156 32.70 -18.40 -47.35
C MET A 156 32.07 -19.78 -47.17
N TYR A 157 31.18 -19.90 -46.18
CA TYR A 157 30.39 -21.08 -45.88
C TYR A 157 28.90 -20.70 -45.79
N PRO A 158 28.26 -20.34 -46.91
CA PRO A 158 26.81 -20.20 -46.91
C PRO A 158 26.24 -21.56 -46.55
N ASN A 159 25.58 -21.67 -45.39
CA ASN A 159 25.11 -22.95 -44.89
C ASN A 159 24.35 -23.70 -45.98
N GLU A 160 24.95 -24.80 -46.45
CA GLU A 160 24.23 -25.89 -47.07
C GLU A 160 23.16 -26.29 -46.06
N GLN A 161 21.88 -26.20 -46.46
CA GLN A 161 20.79 -26.69 -45.63
C GLN A 161 21.06 -28.17 -45.39
N PHE A 162 21.49 -28.52 -44.18
CA PHE A 162 21.58 -29.91 -43.78
C PHE A 162 20.16 -30.49 -43.86
N PRO A 163 19.96 -31.58 -44.64
CA PRO A 163 18.66 -32.21 -44.82
C PRO A 163 18.11 -32.81 -43.51
#